data_AF-A0A830DQ19-F1
#
_entry.id   AF-A0A830DQ19-F1
#
_cell.length_a   1.000
_cell.length_b   1.000
_cell.length_c   1.000
_cell.angle_alpha   90.00
_cell.angle_beta   90.00
_cell.angle_gamma   90.00
#
_symmetry.space_group_name_H-M   'P 1'
#
loop_
_entity.id
_entity.type
_entity.pdbx_description
1 polymer ?
#
loop_
_entity_poly.entity_id
_entity_poly.type
_entity_poly.pdbx_seq_one_letter_code
_entity_poly.pdbx_strand_id
1 'polypeptide(L)'
;MARDDMIGVRVSEAEKKKFEKHIEDTSEYDSVPRMMRSLTRDHINGYGEEATTAVDAEELVNAVEIGLSSVHERLEELEDMVAEVNAATVSSDEHSALAHDIVAELPVYPDGPEFPHPADLDSGSPDNIQTARALSTAGAWANYFEVDDDDARSALARALRFPDVKFVEGESGYRRYYKTTEDI
;
A
#
# COMPACT_ATOMS: atom_id res chain seq x y z
N MET A 1 42.09 -40.69 -2.44
CA MET A 1 41.98 -40.22 -3.83
C MET A 1 40.50 -40.17 -4.17
N ALA A 2 39.92 -38.98 -4.31
CA ALA A 2 38.53 -38.84 -4.73
C ALA A 2 38.41 -39.30 -6.20
N ARG A 3 37.37 -40.08 -6.51
CA ARG A 3 37.03 -40.46 -7.89
C ARG A 3 36.26 -39.30 -8.51
N ASP A 4 36.72 -38.80 -9.64
CA ASP A 4 35.98 -37.85 -10.46
C ASP A 4 34.89 -38.62 -11.22
N ASP A 5 33.63 -38.43 -10.83
CA ASP A 5 32.48 -38.93 -11.58
C ASP A 5 32.09 -37.91 -12.66
N MET A 6 31.86 -38.37 -13.90
CA MET A 6 31.41 -37.50 -14.99
C MET A 6 29.90 -37.33 -14.99
N ILE A 7 29.44 -36.07 -15.00
CA ILE A 7 28.05 -35.70 -15.22
C ILE A 7 27.94 -35.02 -16.59
N GLY A 8 27.11 -35.56 -17.49
CA GLY A 8 26.84 -34.98 -18.80
C GLY A 8 25.64 -34.04 -18.76
N VAL A 9 25.83 -32.78 -19.15
CA VAL A 9 24.75 -31.77 -19.24
C VAL A 9 24.38 -31.57 -20.71
N ARG A 10 23.08 -31.63 -21.04
CA ARG A 10 22.58 -31.30 -22.37
C ARG A 10 22.28 -29.82 -22.44
N VAL A 11 22.89 -29.14 -23.41
CA VAL A 11 22.68 -27.72 -23.69
C VAL A 11 22.40 -27.55 -25.18
N SER A 12 21.71 -26.47 -25.54
CA SER A 12 21.56 -26.09 -26.94
C SER A 12 22.89 -25.61 -27.53
N GLU A 13 23.04 -25.65 -28.86
CA GLU A 13 24.25 -25.14 -29.52
C GLU A 13 24.48 -23.64 -29.28
N ALA A 14 23.39 -22.87 -29.13
CA ALA A 14 23.46 -21.45 -28.83
C ALA A 14 24.03 -21.20 -27.43
N GLU A 15 23.60 -21.98 -26.43
CA GLU A 15 24.12 -21.90 -25.06
C GLU A 15 25.57 -22.36 -24.98
N LYS A 16 25.93 -23.43 -25.70
CA LYS A 16 27.31 -23.91 -25.79
C LYS A 16 28.27 -22.80 -26.26
N LYS A 17 27.89 -22.07 -27.33
CA LYS A 17 28.69 -20.96 -27.84
C LYS A 17 28.80 -19.80 -26.85
N LYS A 18 27.78 -19.54 -26.03
CA LYS A 18 27.85 -18.50 -24.99
C LYS A 18 28.89 -18.87 -23.92
N PHE A 19 28.94 -20.14 -23.51
CA PHE A 19 29.95 -20.60 -22.54
C PHE A 19 31.37 -20.54 -23.10
N GLU A 20 31.57 -20.96 -24.35
CA GLU A 20 32.88 -20.88 -25.02
C GLU A 20 33.34 -19.43 -25.17
N LYS A 21 32.44 -18.53 -25.61
CA LYS A 21 32.74 -17.11 -25.73
C LYS A 21 33.06 -16.45 -24.38
N HIS A 22 32.32 -16.79 -23.33
CA HIS A 22 32.56 -16.23 -21.99
C HIS A 22 33.95 -16.59 -21.45
N ILE A 23 34.46 -17.78 -21.79
CA ILE A 23 35.81 -18.21 -21.44
C ILE A 23 36.87 -17.42 -22.20
N GLU A 24 36.65 -17.20 -23.50
CA GLU A 24 37.54 -16.39 -24.33
C GLU A 24 37.59 -14.93 -23.89
N ASP A 25 36.43 -14.35 -23.54
CA ASP A 25 36.29 -12.93 -23.19
C ASP A 25 36.88 -12.63 -21.79
N THR A 26 36.64 -13.49 -20.80
CA THR A 26 37.02 -13.21 -19.40
C THR A 26 38.41 -13.78 -19.04
N SER A 27 38.88 -14.82 -19.74
CA SER A 27 40.17 -15.52 -19.46
C SER A 27 40.35 -16.05 -18.02
N GLU A 28 39.30 -16.03 -17.19
CA GLU A 28 39.33 -16.47 -15.79
C GLU A 28 39.37 -18.00 -15.63
N TYR A 29 38.95 -18.73 -16.66
CA TYR A 29 38.87 -20.19 -16.64
C TYR A 29 39.55 -20.78 -17.87
N ASP A 30 40.29 -21.87 -17.70
CA ASP A 30 40.98 -22.53 -18.83
C ASP A 30 40.07 -23.47 -19.64
N SER A 31 38.88 -23.80 -19.12
CA SER A 31 37.95 -24.74 -19.78
C SER A 31 36.53 -24.68 -19.22
N VAL A 32 35.54 -25.03 -20.06
CA VAL A 32 34.11 -25.08 -19.70
C VAL A 32 33.84 -25.98 -18.49
N PRO A 33 34.42 -27.18 -18.35
CA PRO A 33 34.20 -28.01 -17.18
C PRO A 33 34.73 -27.38 -15.89
N ARG A 34 35.87 -26.67 -15.95
CA ARG A 34 36.45 -25.99 -14.77
C ARG A 34 35.58 -24.82 -14.33
N MET A 35 35.09 -24.03 -15.29
CA MET A 35 34.11 -22.95 -15.04
C MET A 35 32.83 -23.50 -14.41
N MET A 36 32.21 -24.52 -15.02
CA MET A 36 30.97 -25.11 -14.50
C MET A 36 31.13 -25.67 -13.10
N ARG A 37 32.27 -26.33 -12.80
CA ARG A 37 32.56 -26.83 -11.45
C ARG A 37 32.70 -25.69 -10.44
N SER A 38 33.34 -24.58 -10.81
CA SER A 38 33.46 -23.40 -9.93
C SER A 38 32.08 -22.77 -9.70
N LEU A 39 31.36 -22.40 -10.76
CA LEU A 39 30.04 -21.77 -10.65
C LEU A 39 29.05 -22.65 -9.89
N THR A 40 29.06 -23.96 -10.12
CA THR A 40 28.20 -24.90 -9.37
C THR A 40 28.61 -24.96 -7.90
N ARG A 41 29.92 -24.96 -7.61
CA ARG A 41 30.41 -24.92 -6.23
C ARG A 41 30.04 -23.60 -5.55
N ASP A 42 30.16 -22.49 -6.23
CA ASP A 42 29.86 -21.15 -5.70
C ASP A 42 28.35 -21.01 -5.47
N HIS A 43 27.52 -21.54 -6.38
CA HIS A 43 26.07 -21.62 -6.24
C HIS A 43 25.63 -22.54 -5.09
N ILE A 44 26.23 -23.73 -4.93
CA ILE A 44 25.89 -24.66 -3.85
C ILE A 44 26.34 -24.12 -2.49
N ASN A 45 27.48 -23.44 -2.42
CA ASN A 45 28.06 -22.97 -1.16
C ASN A 45 27.72 -21.50 -0.85
N GLY A 46 26.91 -20.83 -1.67
CA GLY A 46 26.45 -19.46 -1.44
C GLY A 46 27.57 -18.40 -1.48
N TYR A 47 28.70 -18.66 -2.15
CA TYR A 47 29.84 -17.72 -2.23
C TYR A 47 29.67 -16.61 -3.29
N GLY A 48 28.46 -16.42 -3.82
CA GLY A 48 28.11 -15.39 -4.79
C GLY A 48 26.86 -14.65 -4.37
N GLU A 49 26.97 -13.76 -3.38
CA GLU A 49 26.01 -12.67 -3.23
C GLU A 49 26.24 -11.66 -4.36
N GLU A 50 25.46 -11.86 -5.42
CA GLU A 50 24.60 -10.86 -6.08
C GLU A 50 24.31 -11.31 -7.54
N ALA A 51 23.08 -11.05 -8.00
CA ALA A 51 22.51 -11.36 -9.31
C ALA A 51 21.75 -12.68 -9.49
N THR A 52 21.07 -13.16 -8.45
CA THR A 52 19.63 -13.39 -8.67
C THR A 52 18.98 -12.03 -8.48
N THR A 53 18.37 -11.46 -9.53
CA THR A 53 17.20 -10.59 -9.31
C THR A 53 16.14 -11.48 -8.67
N ALA A 54 16.33 -11.81 -7.39
CA ALA A 54 15.23 -12.04 -6.49
C ALA A 54 14.58 -10.67 -6.47
N VAL A 55 13.66 -10.47 -7.41
CA VAL A 55 12.79 -9.33 -7.35
C VAL A 55 12.13 -9.48 -6.00
N ASP A 56 12.53 -8.61 -5.08
CA ASP A 56 12.08 -8.73 -3.71
C ASP A 56 10.56 -8.65 -3.75
N ALA A 57 9.86 -9.60 -3.14
CA ALA A 57 8.41 -9.57 -3.18
C ALA A 57 7.90 -8.25 -2.58
N GLU A 58 8.65 -7.69 -1.62
CA GLU A 58 8.43 -6.37 -1.06
C GLU A 58 8.71 -5.24 -2.06
N GLU A 59 9.72 -5.35 -2.92
CA GLU A 59 9.99 -4.36 -3.97
C GLU A 59 8.92 -4.38 -5.07
N LEU A 60 8.41 -5.57 -5.44
CA LEU A 60 7.26 -5.69 -6.34
C LEU A 60 5.98 -5.16 -5.74
N VAL A 61 5.69 -5.48 -4.47
CA VAL A 61 4.53 -4.96 -3.76
C VAL A 61 4.63 -3.44 -3.68
N ASN A 62 5.78 -2.89 -3.29
CA ASN A 62 5.99 -1.46 -3.20
C ASN A 62 5.89 -0.77 -4.57
N ALA A 63 6.45 -1.35 -5.64
CA ALA A 63 6.30 -0.81 -7.00
C ALA A 63 4.85 -0.88 -7.51
N VAL A 64 4.10 -1.92 -7.14
CA VAL A 64 2.67 -2.04 -7.43
C VAL A 64 1.86 -1.04 -6.62
N GLU A 65 2.15 -0.86 -5.33
CA GLU A 65 1.53 0.15 -4.46
C GLU A 65 1.80 1.56 -4.97
N ILE A 66 3.04 1.87 -5.37
CA ILE A 66 3.40 3.14 -6.02
C ILE A 66 2.64 3.30 -7.34
N GLY A 67 2.53 2.25 -8.15
CA GLY A 67 1.75 2.29 -9.40
C GLY A 67 0.25 2.50 -9.17
N LEU A 68 -0.30 1.85 -8.14
CA LEU A 68 -1.71 1.91 -7.75
C LEU A 68 -2.06 3.19 -6.97
N SER A 69 -1.08 3.88 -6.37
CA SER A 69 -1.30 5.16 -5.68
C SER A 69 -1.99 6.16 -6.59
N SER A 70 -1.52 6.30 -7.84
CA SER A 70 -2.12 7.18 -8.85
C SER A 70 -3.55 6.80 -9.26
N VAL A 71 -3.93 5.53 -9.08
CA VAL A 71 -5.29 5.04 -9.35
C VAL A 71 -6.17 5.26 -8.12
N HIS A 72 -5.66 5.07 -6.92
CA HIS A 72 -6.35 5.35 -5.66
C HIS A 72 -6.63 6.85 -5.53
N GLU A 73 -5.66 7.72 -5.81
CA GLU A 73 -5.86 9.17 -5.85
C GLU A 73 -6.97 9.58 -6.82
N ARG A 74 -6.98 9.01 -8.04
CA ARG A 74 -8.03 9.30 -9.04
C ARG A 74 -9.39 8.72 -8.67
N LEU A 75 -9.43 7.59 -7.99
CA LEU A 75 -10.66 7.01 -7.46
C LEU A 75 -11.20 7.85 -6.31
N GLU A 76 -10.35 8.31 -5.40
CA GLU A 76 -10.74 9.20 -4.30
C GLU A 76 -11.24 10.55 -4.83
N GLU A 77 -10.57 11.13 -5.84
CA GLU A 77 -11.01 12.36 -6.50
C GLU A 77 -12.36 12.18 -7.23
N LEU A 78 -12.62 11.00 -7.80
CA LEU A 78 -13.93 10.66 -8.38
C LEU A 78 -15.00 10.43 -7.30
N GLU A 79 -14.66 9.76 -6.21
CA GLU A 79 -15.55 9.54 -5.06
C GLU A 79 -15.94 10.87 -4.41
N ASP A 80 -15.01 11.83 -4.31
CA ASP A 80 -15.27 13.18 -3.84
C ASP A 80 -16.25 13.93 -4.74
N MET A 81 -16.01 13.90 -6.05
CA MET A 81 -16.92 14.56 -7.00
C MET A 81 -18.32 13.95 -6.92
N VAL A 82 -18.42 12.62 -6.77
CA VAL A 82 -19.71 11.94 -6.58
C VAL A 82 -20.34 12.33 -5.25
N ALA A 83 -19.57 12.38 -4.16
CA ALA A 83 -20.04 12.76 -2.84
C ALA A 83 -20.49 14.23 -2.79
N GLU A 84 -19.78 15.15 -3.46
CA GLU A 84 -20.12 16.56 -3.57
C GLU A 84 -21.39 16.75 -4.41
N VAL A 85 -21.50 16.07 -5.55
CA VAL A 85 -22.71 16.06 -6.37
C VAL A 85 -23.88 15.50 -5.57
N ASN A 86 -23.73 14.34 -4.92
CA ASN A 86 -24.78 13.77 -4.07
C ASN A 86 -25.13 14.70 -2.90
N ALA A 87 -24.14 15.35 -2.29
CA ALA A 87 -24.36 16.32 -1.22
C ALA A 87 -25.15 17.55 -1.68
N ALA A 88 -24.93 18.00 -2.92
CA ALA A 88 -25.64 19.11 -3.53
C ALA A 88 -27.05 18.73 -4.04
N THR A 89 -27.24 17.48 -4.47
CA THR A 89 -28.48 17.03 -5.13
C THR A 89 -29.47 16.39 -4.15
N VAL A 90 -28.99 15.73 -3.09
CA VAL A 90 -29.81 15.09 -2.06
C VAL A 90 -29.92 16.04 -0.87
N SER A 91 -30.96 16.87 -0.83
CA SER A 91 -31.25 17.76 0.30
C SER A 91 -32.14 17.10 1.36
N SER A 92 -32.01 15.79 1.57
CA SER A 92 -32.80 15.10 2.60
C SER A 92 -32.40 15.61 3.98
N ASP A 93 -33.39 15.90 4.82
CA ASP A 93 -33.20 16.29 6.22
C ASP A 93 -32.40 15.20 6.99
N GLU A 94 -32.54 13.93 6.59
CA GLU A 94 -31.86 12.78 7.20
C GLU A 94 -30.34 12.81 6.98
N HIS A 95 -29.87 13.13 5.77
CA HIS A 95 -28.42 13.27 5.48
C HIS A 95 -27.81 14.49 6.16
N SER A 96 -28.60 15.54 6.38
CA SER A 96 -28.16 16.72 7.12
C SER A 96 -28.04 16.43 8.62
N ALA A 97 -28.96 15.62 9.17
CA ALA A 97 -28.86 15.12 10.54
C ALA A 97 -27.62 14.24 10.72
N LEU A 98 -27.38 13.29 9.81
CA LEU A 98 -26.20 12.43 9.85
C LEU A 98 -24.88 13.23 9.81
N ALA A 99 -24.82 14.30 9.00
CA ALA A 99 -23.65 15.18 8.97
C ALA A 99 -23.43 15.89 10.33
N HIS A 100 -24.50 16.34 10.98
CA HIS A 100 -24.41 16.92 12.32
C HIS A 100 -23.98 15.91 13.38
N ASP A 101 -24.50 14.68 13.31
CA ASP A 101 -24.17 13.60 14.23
C ASP A 101 -22.71 13.17 14.09
N ILE A 102 -22.21 13.01 12.86
CA ILE A 102 -20.79 12.75 12.59
C ILE A 102 -19.92 13.89 13.16
N VAL A 103 -20.28 15.14 12.90
CA VAL A 103 -19.52 16.31 13.41
C VAL A 103 -19.48 16.36 14.93
N ALA A 104 -20.56 15.98 15.62
CA ALA A 104 -20.58 15.93 17.07
C ALA A 104 -19.59 14.89 17.63
N GLU A 105 -19.36 13.80 16.89
CA GLU A 105 -18.56 12.68 17.33
C GLU A 105 -17.10 12.72 16.84
N LEU A 106 -16.77 13.57 15.87
CA LEU A 106 -15.41 13.72 15.34
C LEU A 106 -14.38 14.00 16.46
N PRO A 107 -13.19 13.38 16.38
CA PRO A 107 -12.14 13.62 17.36
C PRO A 107 -11.61 15.06 17.25
N VAL A 108 -11.35 15.68 18.40
CA VAL A 108 -10.88 17.07 18.48
C VAL A 108 -9.38 17.09 18.70
N TYR A 109 -8.66 17.77 17.81
CA TYR A 109 -7.21 17.94 17.88
C TYR A 109 -6.83 19.42 17.76
N PRO A 110 -6.09 19.99 18.72
CA PRO A 110 -5.78 21.42 18.76
C PRO A 110 -4.73 21.87 17.74
N ASP A 111 -3.79 21.00 17.35
CA ASP A 111 -2.64 21.35 16.49
C ASP A 111 -2.41 20.29 15.39
N GLY A 112 -3.52 19.82 14.81
CA GLY A 112 -3.52 18.70 13.87
C GLY A 112 -3.43 17.34 14.57
N PRO A 113 -3.95 16.28 13.94
CA PRO A 113 -4.04 14.96 14.57
C PRO A 113 -2.77 14.14 14.39
N GLU A 114 -2.18 13.66 15.49
CA GLU A 114 -1.40 12.40 15.47
C GLU A 114 -2.39 11.25 15.58
N PHE A 115 -2.96 10.86 14.44
CA PHE A 115 -3.82 9.69 14.43
C PHE A 115 -3.01 8.43 14.72
N PRO A 116 -3.51 7.50 15.54
CA PRO A 116 -2.87 6.21 15.73
C PRO A 116 -2.76 5.47 14.40
N HIS A 117 -1.66 4.72 14.23
CA HIS A 117 -1.50 3.87 13.06
C HIS A 117 -2.60 2.80 13.08
N PRO A 118 -3.26 2.48 11.94
CA PRO A 118 -4.34 1.49 11.93
C PRO A 118 -3.93 0.13 12.49
N ALA A 119 -2.65 -0.24 12.38
CA ALA A 119 -2.09 -1.47 12.93
C ALA A 119 -1.96 -1.48 14.47
N ASP A 120 -1.92 -0.31 15.11
CA ASP A 120 -1.80 -0.16 16.56
C ASP A 120 -3.17 -0.15 17.26
N LEU A 121 -4.26 -0.19 16.48
CA LEU A 121 -5.60 -0.34 17.03
C LEU A 121 -5.78 -1.79 17.46
N ASP A 122 -5.99 -1.98 18.76
CA ASP A 122 -6.51 -3.25 19.27
C ASP A 122 -7.76 -3.60 18.45
N SER A 123 -7.91 -4.87 18.08
CA SER A 123 -9.02 -5.41 17.28
C SER A 123 -10.32 -5.42 18.09
N GLY A 124 -10.73 -4.25 18.58
CA GLY A 124 -12.04 -3.98 19.12
C GLY A 124 -13.09 -4.07 18.01
N SER A 125 -14.36 -4.17 18.41
CA SER A 125 -15.47 -4.22 17.45
C SER A 125 -15.38 -3.00 16.50
N PRO A 126 -15.54 -3.22 15.17
CA PRO A 126 -15.57 -2.14 14.18
C PRO A 126 -16.70 -1.14 14.42
N ASP A 127 -17.70 -1.52 15.23
CA ASP A 127 -18.88 -0.73 15.55
C ASP A 127 -18.66 0.18 16.79
N ASN A 128 -17.45 0.21 17.35
CA ASN A 128 -17.12 1.02 18.51
C ASN A 128 -16.77 2.46 18.10
N ILE A 129 -17.37 3.45 18.76
CA ILE A 129 -17.05 4.88 18.60
C ILE A 129 -15.55 5.18 18.78
N GLN A 130 -14.86 4.43 19.64
CA GLN A 130 -13.41 4.60 19.82
C GLN A 130 -12.64 4.20 18.56
N THR A 131 -13.06 3.12 17.89
CA THR A 131 -12.51 2.67 16.60
C THR A 131 -12.82 3.70 15.51
N ALA A 132 -14.07 4.18 15.47
CA ALA A 132 -14.49 5.21 14.53
C ALA A 132 -13.70 6.52 14.68
N ARG A 133 -13.48 6.98 15.91
CA ARG A 133 -12.63 8.16 16.18
C ARG A 133 -11.17 7.93 15.89
N ALA A 134 -10.66 6.73 16.17
CA ALA A 134 -9.26 6.42 15.96
C ALA A 134 -8.93 6.33 14.46
N LEU A 135 -9.77 5.69 13.65
CA LEU A 135 -9.61 5.63 12.19
C LEU A 135 -10.04 6.94 11.54
N SER A 136 -11.20 7.46 11.93
CA SER A 136 -11.88 8.66 11.42
C SER A 136 -11.98 8.72 9.90
N THR A 137 -12.12 7.57 9.25
CA THR A 137 -12.34 7.43 7.81
C THR A 137 -13.83 7.27 7.50
N ALA A 138 -14.24 7.48 6.24
CA ALA A 138 -15.63 7.32 5.83
C ALA A 138 -16.20 5.94 6.17
N GLY A 139 -15.46 4.87 5.88
CA GLY A 139 -15.91 3.50 6.22
C GLY A 139 -16.00 3.25 7.74
N ALA A 140 -15.15 3.89 8.55
CA ALA A 140 -15.26 3.75 10.01
C ALA A 140 -16.53 4.43 10.55
N TRP A 141 -16.89 5.59 10.02
CA TRP A 141 -18.14 6.28 10.35
C TRP A 141 -19.38 5.56 9.80
N ALA A 142 -19.28 4.98 8.60
CA ALA A 142 -20.33 4.16 8.00
C ALA A 142 -20.69 2.97 8.89
N ASN A 143 -19.67 2.22 9.34
CA ASN A 143 -19.87 1.09 10.25
C ASN A 143 -20.47 1.54 11.60
N TYR A 144 -19.96 2.62 12.20
CA TYR A 144 -20.45 3.11 13.48
C TYR A 144 -21.92 3.57 13.45
N PHE A 145 -22.32 4.27 12.39
CA PHE A 145 -23.70 4.76 12.22
C PHE A 145 -24.62 3.74 11.54
N GLU A 146 -24.11 2.55 11.19
CA GLU A 146 -24.83 1.50 10.46
C GLU A 146 -25.44 2.01 9.13
N VAL A 147 -24.70 2.85 8.40
CA VAL A 147 -25.10 3.42 7.11
C VAL A 147 -24.18 2.94 5.98
N ASP A 148 -24.59 3.14 4.73
CA ASP A 148 -23.75 2.86 3.58
C ASP A 148 -22.55 3.82 3.51
N ASP A 149 -21.41 3.34 2.99
CA ASP A 149 -20.20 4.15 2.86
C ASP A 149 -20.43 5.45 2.06
N ASP A 150 -21.32 5.41 1.07
CA ASP A 150 -21.67 6.58 0.24
C ASP A 150 -22.43 7.65 1.03
N ASP A 151 -23.30 7.24 1.95
CA ASP A 151 -24.02 8.14 2.84
C ASP A 151 -23.06 8.79 3.85
N ALA A 152 -22.15 8.00 4.43
CA ALA A 152 -21.12 8.50 5.32
C ALA A 152 -20.17 9.47 4.60
N ARG A 153 -19.70 9.15 3.37
CA ARG A 153 -18.89 10.06 2.54
C ARG A 153 -19.63 11.36 2.25
N SER A 154 -20.90 11.29 1.84
CA SER A 154 -21.70 12.47 1.54
C SER A 154 -21.94 13.32 2.80
N ALA A 155 -22.13 12.70 3.96
CA ALA A 155 -22.26 13.39 5.24
C ALA A 155 -20.94 14.05 5.67
N LEU A 156 -19.79 13.39 5.48
CA LEU A 156 -18.46 13.97 5.72
C LEU A 156 -18.14 15.12 4.76
N ALA A 157 -18.50 15.01 3.48
CA ALA A 157 -18.38 16.11 2.52
C ALA A 157 -19.22 17.34 2.92
N ARG A 158 -20.42 17.12 3.49
CA ARG A 158 -21.21 18.20 4.10
C ARG A 158 -20.58 18.71 5.39
N ALA A 159 -19.97 17.84 6.20
CA ALA A 159 -19.29 18.20 7.44
C ALA A 159 -18.12 19.15 7.20
N LEU A 160 -17.42 19.04 6.06
CA LEU A 160 -16.37 19.99 5.67
C LEU A 160 -16.86 21.43 5.45
N ARG A 161 -18.18 21.67 5.40
CA ARG A 161 -18.73 23.03 5.39
C ARG A 161 -18.69 23.71 6.77
N PHE A 162 -18.51 22.95 7.84
CA PHE A 162 -18.29 23.51 9.17
C PHE A 162 -16.83 23.99 9.29
N PRO A 163 -16.59 25.21 9.80
CA PRO A 163 -15.26 25.82 9.80
C PRO A 163 -14.27 25.08 10.71
N ASP A 164 -14.77 24.38 11.72
CA ASP A 164 -13.99 23.62 12.69
C ASP A 164 -13.63 22.22 12.21
N VAL A 165 -14.12 21.76 11.05
CA VAL A 165 -13.86 20.41 10.52
C VAL A 165 -12.76 20.46 9.46
N LYS A 166 -11.75 19.62 9.62
CA LYS A 166 -10.63 19.47 8.68
C LYS A 166 -10.36 17.99 8.42
N PHE A 167 -9.55 17.69 7.41
CA PHE A 167 -9.04 16.35 7.16
C PHE A 167 -7.53 16.36 6.92
N VAL A 168 -6.90 15.21 7.13
CA VAL A 168 -5.54 14.92 6.66
C VAL A 168 -5.59 13.66 5.81
N GLU A 169 -4.76 13.59 4.78
CA GLU A 169 -4.56 12.38 3.99
C GLU A 169 -3.54 11.49 4.70
N GLY A 170 -3.94 10.25 5.02
CA GLY A 170 -3.04 9.26 5.57
C GLY A 170 -2.10 8.68 4.51
N GLU A 171 -1.05 7.99 4.95
CA GLU A 171 -0.03 7.38 4.06
C GLU A 171 -0.62 6.40 3.02
N SER A 172 -1.78 5.80 3.32
CA SER A 172 -2.48 4.88 2.43
C SER A 172 -3.45 5.55 1.45
N GLY A 173 -3.47 6.89 1.40
CA GLY A 173 -4.41 7.65 0.56
C GLY A 173 -5.84 7.66 1.09
N TYR A 174 -6.06 7.47 2.40
CA TYR A 174 -7.37 7.63 3.01
C TYR A 174 -7.43 8.94 3.79
N ARG A 175 -8.48 9.73 3.56
CA ARG A 175 -8.77 10.90 4.39
C ARG A 175 -9.28 10.54 5.78
N ARG A 176 -8.68 11.19 6.77
CA ARG A 176 -9.06 11.09 8.19
C ARG A 176 -9.55 12.45 8.66
N TYR A 177 -10.79 12.49 9.14
CA TYR A 177 -11.50 13.73 9.48
C TYR A 177 -11.35 14.06 10.96
N TYR A 178 -11.28 15.34 11.31
CA TYR A 178 -11.15 15.77 12.70
C TYR A 178 -11.70 17.18 12.88
N LYS A 179 -11.87 17.57 14.15
CA LYS A 179 -12.19 18.94 14.54
C LYS A 179 -10.98 19.67 15.08
N THR A 180 -10.79 20.92 14.68
CA THR A 180 -9.81 21.82 15.28
C THR A 180 -10.49 22.83 16.20
N THR A 181 -9.81 23.19 17.28
CA THR A 181 -10.19 24.30 18.17
C THR A 181 -9.45 25.59 17.87
N GLU A 182 -8.59 25.62 16.84
CA GLU A 182 -8.05 26.88 16.35
C GLU A 182 -9.21 27.73 15.81
N ASP A 183 -9.50 28.83 16.50
CA ASP A 183 -10.34 29.90 15.98
C ASP A 183 -9.76 30.38 14.64
N ILE A 184 -10.59 30.36 13.59
CA ILE A 184 -10.31 31.07 12.33
C ILE A 184 -10.45 32.57 12.56
#